data_AF-A0A918Q7F8-F1
#
_entry.id   AF-A0A918Q7F8-F1
#
_cell.length_a   1.000
_cell.length_b   1.000
_cell.length_c   1.000
_cell.angle_alpha   90.00
_cell.angle_beta   90.00
_cell.angle_gamma   90.00
#
_symmetry.space_group_name_H-M   'P 1'
#
loop_
_entity.id
_entity.type
_entity.pdbx_description
1 polymer ?
#
loop_
_entity_poly.entity_id
_entity_poly.type
_entity_poly.pdbx_seq_one_letter_code
_entity_poly.pdbx_strand_id
1 'polypeptide(L)'
;MRPLLFLVFFTTVISCSYRDLTENFPQPTVWDGDLFLSSQAAIDDFKDTYVGINGDLSIEGVTGDIVDLSPLKNIRFVSGDFIIQNTENIKDLSGLSGLESVGGQFFIYRNRALESFQGLDNLKSVQGMFFISLNAKLQTMQGLQAMEQLGDMLYVFKNASLADLDGLQSIKEVEGNLSFSGNVQLSDFCALQSVLQSTTVNVLTENNAFNPTSNQILQGFCSQ
;
A
#
# COMPACT_ATOMS: atom_id res chain seq x y z
N MET A 1 -27.03 -36.61 -70.08
CA MET A 1 -26.52 -36.53 -68.69
C MET A 1 -25.70 -35.26 -68.57
N ARG A 2 -26.04 -34.34 -67.65
CA ARG A 2 -25.17 -33.19 -67.30
C ARG A 2 -24.18 -33.67 -66.21
N PRO A 3 -22.96 -33.13 -66.19
CA PRO A 3 -22.62 -32.17 -65.13
C PRO A 3 -21.84 -30.97 -65.71
N LEU A 4 -22.24 -29.72 -65.46
CA LEU A 4 -21.90 -28.90 -64.28
C LEU A 4 -20.38 -28.75 -64.08
N LEU A 5 -19.77 -27.78 -64.76
CA LEU A 5 -18.39 -27.36 -64.56
C LEU A 5 -18.37 -26.29 -63.46
N PHE A 6 -17.93 -26.65 -62.26
CA PHE A 6 -17.71 -25.71 -61.16
C PHE A 6 -16.41 -24.93 -61.42
N LEU A 7 -16.50 -23.60 -61.41
CA LEU A 7 -15.35 -22.70 -61.32
C LEU A 7 -14.83 -22.75 -59.87
N VAL A 8 -13.63 -23.30 -59.67
CA VAL A 8 -12.91 -23.18 -58.39
C VAL A 8 -11.85 -22.09 -58.57
N PHE A 9 -12.07 -20.93 -57.97
CA PHE A 9 -11.02 -19.94 -57.77
C PHE A 9 -10.08 -20.45 -56.68
N PHE A 10 -8.88 -20.88 -57.07
CA PHE A 10 -7.76 -21.06 -56.14
C PHE A 10 -7.31 -19.66 -55.69
N THR A 11 -7.83 -19.18 -54.56
CA THR A 11 -7.11 -18.14 -53.82
C THR A 11 -5.92 -18.83 -53.17
N THR A 12 -4.72 -18.51 -53.65
CA THR A 12 -3.49 -18.89 -52.97
C THR A 12 -3.56 -18.32 -51.56
N VAL A 13 -3.78 -19.20 -50.58
CA VAL A 13 -3.56 -18.87 -49.18
C VAL A 13 -2.07 -18.62 -49.06
N ILE A 14 -1.68 -17.35 -48.94
CA ILE A 14 -0.35 -16.99 -48.49
C ILE A 14 -0.26 -17.58 -47.08
N SER A 15 0.39 -18.73 -46.93
CA SER A 15 0.79 -19.23 -45.63
C SER A 15 1.90 -18.30 -45.12
N CYS A 16 1.50 -17.17 -44.53
CA CYS A 16 2.32 -16.56 -43.51
C CYS A 16 2.35 -17.56 -42.37
N SER A 17 3.39 -18.41 -42.31
CA SER A 17 3.77 -19.01 -41.04
C SER A 17 4.08 -17.84 -40.13
N TYR A 18 3.15 -17.57 -39.22
CA TYR A 18 3.34 -16.63 -38.13
C TYR A 18 4.52 -17.19 -37.35
N ARG A 19 5.74 -16.71 -37.65
CA ARG A 19 6.86 -16.87 -36.75
C ARG A 19 6.42 -16.10 -35.52
N ASP A 20 6.13 -16.83 -34.45
CA ASP A 20 6.02 -16.29 -33.11
C ASP A 20 7.29 -15.46 -32.86
N LEU A 21 7.14 -14.15 -33.00
CA LEU A 21 7.98 -13.18 -32.31
C LEU A 21 7.33 -13.00 -30.95
N THR A 22 7.32 -14.07 -30.13
CA THR A 22 7.32 -13.87 -28.70
C THR A 22 8.70 -13.31 -28.38
N GLU A 23 8.81 -11.98 -28.45
CA GLU A 23 9.85 -11.29 -27.71
C GLU A 23 9.78 -11.84 -26.29
N ASN A 24 10.87 -12.49 -25.88
CA ASN A 24 10.99 -13.15 -24.60
C ASN A 24 11.13 -12.06 -23.53
N PHE A 25 10.08 -11.27 -23.33
CA PHE A 25 9.97 -10.37 -22.19
C PHE A 25 10.03 -11.27 -20.96
N PRO A 26 11.02 -11.08 -20.06
CA PRO A 26 11.04 -11.83 -18.82
C PRO A 26 9.69 -11.59 -18.14
N GLN A 27 8.94 -12.68 -17.95
CA GLN A 27 7.65 -12.57 -17.28
C GLN A 27 7.88 -11.99 -15.88
N PRO A 28 7.04 -11.03 -15.45
CA PRO A 28 7.12 -10.50 -14.10
C PRO A 28 7.18 -11.67 -13.12
N THR A 29 8.27 -11.75 -12.34
CA THR A 29 8.46 -12.89 -11.46
C THR A 29 7.77 -12.59 -10.13
N VAL A 30 7.09 -13.57 -9.55
CA VAL A 30 6.52 -13.48 -8.20
C VAL A 30 7.44 -14.27 -7.27
N TRP A 31 7.78 -13.69 -6.12
CA TRP A 31 8.50 -14.40 -5.06
C TRP A 31 7.53 -15.34 -4.36
N ASP A 32 7.86 -16.62 -4.24
CA ASP A 32 7.01 -17.62 -3.58
C ASP A 32 7.51 -17.90 -2.16
N GLY A 33 6.64 -17.73 -1.18
CA GLY A 33 6.95 -17.82 0.24
C GLY A 33 7.27 -16.47 0.89
N ASP A 34 7.63 -16.51 2.17
CA ASP A 34 7.87 -15.31 2.97
C ASP A 34 9.24 -14.70 2.66
N LEU A 35 9.32 -13.38 2.69
CA LEU A 35 10.52 -12.60 2.43
C LEU A 35 10.90 -11.77 3.66
N PHE A 36 12.09 -12.02 4.19
CA PHE A 36 12.63 -11.34 5.36
C PHE A 36 13.88 -10.52 5.00
N LEU A 37 13.77 -9.19 5.13
CA LEU A 37 14.80 -8.22 4.76
C LEU A 37 15.27 -7.47 6.02
N SER A 38 16.39 -7.91 6.60
CA SER A 38 16.91 -7.38 7.88
C SER A 38 18.20 -6.57 7.78
N SER A 39 18.62 -6.25 6.56
CA SER A 39 19.80 -5.43 6.28
C SER A 39 19.71 -4.80 4.90
N GLN A 40 20.47 -3.72 4.68
CA GLN A 40 20.57 -3.09 3.37
C GLN A 40 21.08 -4.08 2.31
N ALA A 41 22.08 -4.91 2.64
CA ALA A 41 22.61 -5.91 1.71
C ALA A 41 21.54 -6.91 1.24
N ALA A 42 20.62 -7.32 2.13
CA ALA A 42 19.52 -8.21 1.75
C ALA A 42 18.52 -7.53 0.79
N ILE A 43 18.32 -6.21 0.94
CA ILE A 43 17.48 -5.42 0.05
C ILE A 43 18.18 -5.19 -1.30
N ASP A 44 19.48 -4.90 -1.29
CA ASP A 44 20.27 -4.68 -2.50
C ASP A 44 20.38 -5.96 -3.35
N ASP A 45 20.46 -7.12 -2.70
CA ASP A 45 20.46 -8.44 -3.36
C ASP A 45 19.07 -8.84 -3.88
N PHE A 46 18.00 -8.14 -3.45
CA PHE A 46 16.66 -8.39 -3.94
C PHE A 46 16.53 -7.92 -5.39
N LYS A 47 16.33 -8.87 -6.30
CA LYS A 47 16.26 -8.60 -7.74
C LYS A 47 15.05 -7.72 -8.07
N ASP A 48 15.28 -6.66 -8.83
CA ASP A 48 14.24 -5.76 -9.32
C ASP A 48 13.25 -6.42 -10.30
N THR A 49 13.44 -7.69 -10.66
CA THR A 49 12.52 -8.46 -11.52
C THR A 49 11.25 -8.92 -10.81
N TYR A 50 11.22 -8.91 -9.47
CA TYR A 50 10.05 -9.33 -8.72
C TYR A 50 8.98 -8.24 -8.70
N VAL A 51 7.74 -8.62 -8.98
CA VAL A 51 6.58 -7.70 -8.98
C VAL A 51 5.57 -8.00 -7.88
N GLY A 52 5.78 -9.04 -7.10
CA GLY A 52 4.90 -9.38 -5.99
C GLY A 52 5.48 -10.47 -5.12
N ILE A 53 4.97 -10.54 -3.90
CA ILE A 53 5.32 -11.55 -2.90
C ILE A 53 4.07 -12.41 -2.65
N ASN A 54 4.18 -13.71 -2.92
CA ASN A 54 3.19 -14.72 -2.56
C ASN A 54 3.51 -15.30 -1.17
N GLY A 55 3.31 -14.48 -0.15
CA GLY A 55 3.68 -14.73 1.24
C GLY A 55 3.75 -13.41 2.00
N ASP A 56 4.37 -13.46 3.18
CA ASP A 56 4.60 -12.29 4.00
C ASP A 56 5.87 -11.53 3.57
N LEU A 57 5.88 -10.21 3.75
CA LEU A 57 7.06 -9.37 3.60
C LEU A 57 7.39 -8.73 4.95
N SER A 58 8.61 -8.89 5.44
CA SER A 58 9.08 -8.18 6.64
C SER A 58 10.38 -7.44 6.35
N ILE A 59 10.38 -6.13 6.65
CA ILE A 59 11.53 -5.24 6.59
C ILE A 59 11.87 -4.85 8.04
N GLU A 60 13.01 -5.32 8.55
CA GLU A 60 13.38 -5.15 9.96
C GLU A 60 14.77 -4.55 10.16
N GLY A 61 14.83 -3.32 10.67
CA GLY A 61 16.09 -2.60 10.88
C GLY A 61 16.88 -2.97 12.15
N VAL A 62 16.56 -4.09 12.82
CA VAL A 62 17.15 -4.42 14.14
C VAL A 62 18.66 -4.67 14.06
N THR A 63 19.15 -5.22 12.94
CA THR A 63 20.53 -5.70 12.77
C THR A 63 21.38 -4.87 11.80
N GLY A 64 20.84 -3.81 11.20
CA GLY A 64 21.57 -2.97 10.26
C GLY A 64 20.81 -1.73 9.83
N ASP A 65 21.58 -0.74 9.35
CA ASP A 65 21.02 0.50 8.81
C ASP A 65 20.39 0.23 7.44
N ILE A 66 19.07 0.04 7.41
CA ILE A 66 18.29 0.12 6.18
C ILE A 66 18.06 1.61 5.88
N VAL A 67 18.49 2.04 4.71
CA VAL A 67 18.44 3.45 4.27
C VAL A 67 17.80 3.60 2.89
N ASP A 68 17.81 2.54 2.08
CA ASP A 68 17.30 2.56 0.72
C ASP A 68 16.38 1.36 0.45
N LEU A 69 15.14 1.67 0.04
CA LEU A 69 14.15 0.67 -0.38
C LEU A 69 14.02 0.59 -1.91
N SER A 70 14.80 1.37 -2.68
CA SER A 70 14.67 1.49 -4.14
C SER A 70 14.72 0.16 -4.91
N PRO A 71 15.41 -0.91 -4.44
CA PRO A 71 15.33 -2.23 -5.09
C PRO A 71 13.92 -2.84 -5.08
N LEU A 72 13.04 -2.42 -4.16
CA LEU A 72 11.69 -2.94 -4.00
C LEU A 72 10.64 -2.24 -4.88
N LYS A 73 11.04 -1.24 -5.69
CA LYS A 73 10.13 -0.34 -6.42
C LYS A 73 9.12 -1.02 -7.35
N ASN A 74 9.42 -2.24 -7.78
CA ASN A 74 8.59 -2.99 -8.73
C ASN A 74 7.55 -3.89 -8.04
N ILE A 75 7.62 -4.06 -6.71
CA ILE A 75 6.65 -4.84 -5.95
C ILE A 75 5.31 -4.12 -5.96
N ARG A 76 4.30 -4.81 -6.51
CA ARG A 76 2.92 -4.34 -6.64
C ARG A 76 1.98 -4.91 -5.60
N PHE A 77 2.28 -6.10 -5.07
CA PHE A 77 1.44 -6.71 -4.06
C PHE A 77 2.25 -7.57 -3.10
N VAL A 78 1.72 -7.67 -1.88
CA VAL A 78 2.08 -8.69 -0.89
C VAL A 78 0.79 -9.45 -0.60
N SER A 79 0.75 -10.76 -0.83
CA SER A 79 -0.47 -11.55 -0.63
C SER A 79 -0.78 -11.82 0.84
N GLY A 80 0.26 -11.87 1.69
CA GLY A 80 0.17 -12.01 3.14
C GLY A 80 0.35 -10.67 3.87
N ASP A 81 0.94 -10.77 5.05
CA ASP A 81 1.23 -9.62 5.91
C ASP A 81 2.44 -8.83 5.41
N PHE A 82 2.40 -7.52 5.59
CA PHE A 82 3.55 -6.65 5.35
C PHE A 82 3.93 -5.95 6.65
N ILE A 83 5.18 -6.13 7.08
CA ILE A 83 5.74 -5.52 8.28
C ILE A 83 6.93 -4.63 7.89
N ILE A 84 6.93 -3.39 8.36
CA ILE A 84 8.09 -2.49 8.33
C ILE A 84 8.34 -2.02 9.76
N GLN A 85 9.43 -2.47 10.37
CA GLN A 85 9.68 -2.18 11.78
C GLN A 85 11.13 -1.90 12.14
N ASN A 86 11.29 -1.12 13.21
CA ASN A 86 12.58 -0.81 13.84
C ASN A 86 13.64 -0.27 12.86
N THR A 87 13.23 0.51 11.85
CA THR A 87 14.17 1.15 10.93
C THR A 87 14.53 2.55 11.43
N GLU A 88 15.82 2.82 11.67
CA GLU A 88 16.27 4.08 12.28
C GLU A 88 16.48 5.21 11.26
N ASN A 89 16.65 4.90 9.97
CA ASN A 89 17.09 5.88 8.96
C ASN A 89 16.12 6.07 7.77
N ILE A 90 15.11 5.21 7.62
CA ILE A 90 14.11 5.35 6.55
C ILE A 90 13.21 6.55 6.86
N LYS A 91 13.22 7.56 5.97
CA LYS A 91 12.40 8.79 6.12
C LYS A 91 11.07 8.73 5.38
N ASP A 92 11.04 8.00 4.29
CA ASP A 92 9.88 7.80 3.43
C ASP A 92 9.91 6.38 2.85
N LEU A 93 8.86 6.02 2.13
CA LEU A 93 8.66 4.71 1.53
C LEU A 93 8.79 4.77 0.00
N SER A 94 9.56 5.71 -0.56
CA SER A 94 9.69 5.95 -2.01
C SER A 94 10.07 4.71 -2.83
N GLY A 95 10.85 3.81 -2.22
CA GLY A 95 11.19 2.50 -2.79
C GLY A 95 10.02 1.51 -2.88
N LEU A 96 8.83 1.85 -2.40
CA LEU A 96 7.60 1.04 -2.48
C LEU A 96 6.56 1.65 -3.42
N SER A 97 6.97 2.58 -4.30
CA SER A 97 6.09 3.31 -5.22
C SER A 97 5.27 2.43 -6.18
N GLY A 98 5.66 1.17 -6.38
CA GLY A 98 4.87 0.20 -7.13
C GLY A 98 3.73 -0.45 -6.36
N LEU A 99 3.72 -0.39 -5.02
CA LEU A 99 2.83 -1.20 -4.18
C LEU A 99 1.38 -0.74 -4.31
N GLU A 100 0.51 -1.65 -4.71
CA GLU A 100 -0.92 -1.42 -4.94
C GLU A 100 -1.81 -2.06 -3.87
N SER A 101 -1.39 -3.19 -3.28
CA SER A 101 -2.22 -3.91 -2.29
C SER A 101 -1.43 -4.76 -1.29
N VAL A 102 -1.94 -4.84 -0.06
CA VAL A 102 -1.53 -5.82 0.96
C VAL A 102 -2.72 -6.72 1.29
N GLY A 103 -2.56 -8.03 1.08
CA GLY A 103 -3.62 -9.03 1.26
C GLY A 103 -3.86 -9.44 2.71
N GLY A 104 -2.90 -9.19 3.59
CA GLY A 104 -3.00 -9.39 5.04
C GLY A 104 -2.96 -8.08 5.83
N GLN A 105 -2.35 -8.15 7.00
CA GLN A 105 -2.11 -7.00 7.88
C GLN A 105 -0.95 -6.15 7.36
N PHE A 106 -1.03 -4.83 7.52
CA PHE A 106 0.08 -3.93 7.25
C PHE A 106 0.52 -3.26 8.55
N PHE A 107 1.71 -3.61 9.04
CA PHE A 107 2.27 -3.07 10.26
C PHE A 107 3.46 -2.16 9.96
N ILE A 108 3.34 -0.89 10.34
CA ILE A 108 4.42 0.10 10.25
C ILE A 108 4.67 0.66 11.64
N TYR A 109 5.71 0.18 12.31
CA TYR A 109 5.96 0.59 13.69
C TYR A 109 7.41 0.71 14.11
N ARG A 110 7.66 1.64 15.04
CA ARG A 110 9.00 1.94 15.58
C ARG A 110 10.01 2.37 14.50
N ASN A 111 9.55 3.03 13.44
CA ASN A 111 10.42 3.59 12.41
C ASN A 111 10.69 5.07 12.75
N ARG A 112 11.77 5.32 13.49
CA ARG A 112 11.98 6.62 14.17
C ARG A 112 12.23 7.79 13.23
N ALA A 113 12.76 7.51 12.03
CA ALA A 113 13.03 8.53 11.03
C ALA A 113 11.86 8.76 10.05
N LEU A 114 10.84 7.89 10.04
CA LEU A 114 9.74 7.96 9.08
C LEU A 114 8.94 9.25 9.30
N GLU A 115 8.84 10.09 8.27
CA GLU A 115 8.20 11.40 8.30
C GLU A 115 6.84 11.41 7.59
N SER A 116 6.66 10.57 6.56
CA SER A 116 5.41 10.38 5.81
C SER A 116 5.33 8.98 5.19
N PHE A 117 4.24 8.68 4.47
CA PHE A 117 4.10 7.49 3.64
C PHE A 117 4.43 7.74 2.17
N GLN A 118 5.09 8.86 1.84
CA GLN A 118 5.49 9.17 0.46
C GLN A 118 6.16 7.95 -0.16
N GLY A 119 5.72 7.57 -1.36
CA GLY A 119 6.08 6.30 -1.98
C GLY A 119 5.07 5.18 -1.82
N LEU A 120 3.98 5.36 -1.07
CA LEU A 120 2.82 4.46 -1.12
C LEU A 120 1.70 5.00 -2.01
N ASP A 121 2.03 5.92 -2.93
CA ASP A 121 1.06 6.70 -3.71
C ASP A 121 0.10 5.87 -4.57
N ASN A 122 0.42 4.59 -4.78
CA ASN A 122 -0.40 3.63 -5.53
C ASN A 122 -1.13 2.60 -4.65
N LEU A 123 -0.92 2.61 -3.33
CA LEU A 123 -1.52 1.64 -2.40
C LEU A 123 -3.01 1.92 -2.26
N LYS A 124 -3.82 0.99 -2.78
CA LYS A 124 -5.29 1.10 -2.84
C LYS A 124 -5.99 0.35 -1.73
N SER A 125 -5.39 -0.74 -1.24
CA SER A 125 -6.05 -1.58 -0.25
C SER A 125 -5.10 -2.28 0.73
N VAL A 126 -5.57 -2.39 1.96
CA VAL A 126 -5.06 -3.30 3.00
C VAL A 126 -6.25 -4.10 3.50
N GLN A 127 -6.22 -5.41 3.27
CA GLN A 127 -7.37 -6.28 3.59
C GLN A 127 -7.46 -6.63 5.09
N GLY A 128 -6.34 -6.60 5.81
CA GLY A 128 -6.31 -6.81 7.25
C GLY A 128 -6.25 -5.51 8.05
N MET A 129 -5.67 -5.60 9.25
CA MET A 129 -5.39 -4.44 10.09
C MET A 129 -4.25 -3.60 9.49
N PHE A 130 -4.47 -2.29 9.36
CA PHE A 130 -3.40 -1.33 9.11
C PHE A 130 -2.99 -0.69 10.45
N PHE A 131 -1.86 -1.12 11.01
CA PHE A 131 -1.34 -0.65 12.29
C PHE A 131 -0.15 0.29 12.09
N ILE A 132 -0.31 1.53 12.52
CA ILE A 132 0.72 2.58 12.41
C ILE A 132 1.06 3.06 13.82
N SER A 133 2.25 2.72 14.31
CA SER A 133 2.56 2.92 15.73
C SER A 133 3.98 3.31 16.07
N LEU A 134 4.16 4.20 17.03
CA LEU A 134 5.48 4.57 17.56
C LEU A 134 6.46 5.10 16.49
N ASN A 135 5.95 5.73 15.41
CA ASN A 135 6.76 6.41 14.41
C ASN A 135 6.88 7.90 14.82
N ALA A 136 7.84 8.19 15.69
CA ALA A 136 7.88 9.47 16.42
C ALA A 136 7.97 10.72 15.54
N LYS A 137 8.50 10.59 14.31
CA LYS A 137 8.63 11.69 13.34
C LYS A 137 7.54 11.73 12.28
N LEU A 138 6.61 10.76 12.26
CA LEU A 138 5.54 10.72 11.28
C LEU A 138 4.65 11.94 11.50
N GLN A 139 4.51 12.80 10.49
CA GLN A 139 3.81 14.08 10.59
C GLN A 139 2.43 14.05 9.94
N THR A 140 2.25 13.24 8.91
CA THR A 140 1.06 13.23 8.05
C THR A 140 0.86 11.84 7.42
N MET A 141 -0.31 11.63 6.80
CA MET A 141 -0.63 10.41 6.04
C MET A 141 -0.30 10.55 4.54
N GLN A 142 0.36 11.64 4.12
CA GLN A 142 0.75 11.87 2.73
C GLN A 142 1.52 10.68 2.16
N GLY A 143 1.17 10.31 0.94
CA GLY A 143 1.57 9.06 0.29
C GLY A 143 0.44 8.02 0.26
N LEU A 144 -0.64 8.17 1.05
CA LEU A 144 -1.78 7.24 1.02
C LEU A 144 -2.97 7.73 0.17
N GLN A 145 -2.76 8.69 -0.73
CA GLN A 145 -3.84 9.36 -1.48
C GLN A 145 -4.66 8.43 -2.38
N ALA A 146 -4.14 7.24 -2.71
CA ALA A 146 -4.85 6.23 -3.49
C ALA A 146 -5.61 5.19 -2.63
N MET A 147 -5.49 5.24 -1.29
CA MET A 147 -6.12 4.27 -0.40
C MET A 147 -7.64 4.38 -0.49
N GLU A 148 -8.29 3.31 -0.98
CA GLU A 148 -9.74 3.27 -1.15
C GLU A 148 -10.42 2.30 -0.18
N GLN A 149 -9.75 1.20 0.17
CA GLN A 149 -10.32 0.11 0.97
C GLN A 149 -9.43 -0.25 2.17
N LEU A 150 -10.03 -0.25 3.34
CA LEU A 150 -9.45 -0.82 4.55
C LEU A 150 -10.35 -1.96 5.02
N GLY A 151 -9.77 -3.10 5.34
CA GLY A 151 -10.52 -4.21 5.93
C GLY A 151 -10.79 -3.98 7.42
N ASP A 152 -10.17 -4.81 8.26
CA ASP A 152 -10.49 -4.94 9.69
C ASP A 152 -10.42 -3.63 10.48
N MET A 153 -9.28 -2.93 10.45
CA MET A 153 -9.08 -1.76 11.31
C MET A 153 -7.91 -0.92 10.84
N LEU A 154 -8.08 0.40 10.76
CA LEU A 154 -6.96 1.33 10.80
C LEU A 154 -6.73 1.73 12.26
N TYR A 155 -5.55 1.42 12.78
CA TYR A 155 -5.16 1.80 14.13
C TYR A 155 -3.87 2.62 14.13
N VAL A 156 -4.02 3.90 14.46
CA VAL A 156 -2.94 4.89 14.49
C VAL A 156 -2.65 5.26 15.94
N PHE A 157 -1.51 4.80 16.45
CA PHE A 157 -1.22 4.86 17.89
C PHE A 157 0.15 5.46 18.20
N LYS A 158 0.19 6.46 19.09
CA LYS A 158 1.45 7.03 19.62
C LYS A 158 2.44 7.48 18.54
N ASN A 159 1.97 8.14 17.49
CA ASN A 159 2.81 8.86 16.53
C ASN A 159 2.88 10.33 16.96
N ALA A 160 3.88 10.65 17.78
CA ALA A 160 3.90 11.90 18.57
C ALA A 160 3.97 13.20 17.73
N SER A 161 4.39 13.11 16.46
CA SER A 161 4.46 14.25 15.54
C SER A 161 3.31 14.32 14.55
N LEU A 162 2.41 13.33 14.54
CA LEU A 162 1.32 13.26 13.58
C LEU A 162 0.34 14.39 13.89
N ALA A 163 0.15 15.31 12.96
CA ALA A 163 -0.67 16.52 13.13
C ALA A 163 -2.03 16.42 12.44
N ASP A 164 -2.07 15.72 11.31
CA ASP A 164 -3.24 15.59 10.45
C ASP A 164 -3.34 14.18 9.85
N LEU A 165 -4.48 13.92 9.21
CA LEU A 165 -4.76 12.69 8.46
C LEU A 165 -4.76 12.92 6.94
N ASP A 166 -4.12 13.98 6.45
CA ASP A 166 -4.08 14.28 5.02
C ASP A 166 -3.39 13.15 4.27
N GLY A 167 -4.05 12.64 3.23
CA GLY A 167 -3.70 11.41 2.54
C GLY A 167 -4.84 10.38 2.57
N LEU A 168 -5.74 10.44 3.55
CA LEU A 168 -6.81 9.47 3.72
C LEU A 168 -8.14 9.84 3.03
N GLN A 169 -8.18 10.91 2.23
CA GLN A 169 -9.42 11.46 1.68
C GLN A 169 -10.14 10.52 0.71
N SER A 170 -9.41 9.58 0.10
CA SER A 170 -9.91 8.67 -0.94
C SER A 170 -10.57 7.41 -0.40
N ILE A 171 -10.54 7.18 0.92
CA ILE A 171 -11.13 5.98 1.52
C ILE A 171 -12.64 5.99 1.27
N LYS A 172 -13.14 4.88 0.72
CA LYS A 172 -14.56 4.67 0.41
C LYS A 172 -15.18 3.59 1.28
N GLU A 173 -14.39 2.57 1.61
CA GLU A 173 -14.83 1.36 2.30
C GLU A 173 -13.90 1.05 3.48
N VAL A 174 -14.53 0.82 4.63
CA VAL A 174 -13.88 0.36 5.85
C VAL A 174 -14.76 -0.74 6.42
N GLU A 175 -14.27 -1.97 6.49
CA GLU A 175 -15.07 -3.09 6.98
C GLU A 175 -15.23 -3.05 8.51
N GLY A 176 -14.20 -2.61 9.24
CA GLY A 176 -14.30 -2.40 10.68
C GLY A 176 -14.23 -0.94 11.12
N ASN A 177 -13.23 -0.56 11.92
CA ASN A 177 -13.20 0.75 12.59
C ASN A 177 -11.93 1.55 12.31
N LEU A 178 -12.04 2.87 12.45
CA LEU A 178 -10.90 3.78 12.45
C LEU A 178 -10.60 4.19 13.90
N SER A 179 -9.38 3.96 14.37
CA SER A 179 -8.97 4.33 15.73
C SER A 179 -7.69 5.13 15.73
N PHE A 180 -7.73 6.25 16.46
CA PHE A 180 -6.61 7.17 16.62
C PHE A 180 -6.41 7.39 18.11
N SER A 181 -5.27 6.96 18.65
CA SER A 181 -5.02 7.07 20.09
C SER A 181 -3.61 7.51 20.43
N GLY A 182 -3.49 8.47 21.35
CA GLY A 182 -2.20 8.91 21.87
C GLY A 182 -1.32 9.66 20.85
N ASN A 183 -1.88 10.19 19.77
CA ASN A 183 -1.17 11.03 18.81
C ASN A 183 -1.28 12.49 19.29
N VAL A 184 -0.34 12.89 20.14
CA VAL A 184 -0.43 14.12 20.96
C VAL A 184 -0.44 15.44 20.17
N GLN A 185 -0.14 15.42 18.87
CA GLN A 185 -0.22 16.58 17.97
C GLN A 185 -1.40 16.49 17.00
N LEU A 186 -2.11 15.35 16.94
CA LEU A 186 -3.15 15.10 15.93
C LEU A 186 -4.38 15.94 16.26
N SER A 187 -4.59 17.00 15.48
CA SER A 187 -5.72 17.91 15.64
C SER A 187 -6.62 18.03 14.43
N ASP A 188 -6.20 17.54 13.25
CA ASP A 188 -7.00 17.57 12.02
C ASP A 188 -7.42 16.16 11.55
N PHE A 189 -8.73 15.94 11.54
CA PHE A 189 -9.40 14.71 11.10
C PHE A 189 -10.24 14.91 9.84
N CYS A 190 -10.17 16.07 9.17
CA CYS A 190 -11.05 16.44 8.07
C CYS A 190 -10.94 15.50 6.86
N ALA A 191 -9.80 14.83 6.70
CA ALA A 191 -9.63 13.79 5.69
C ALA A 191 -10.63 12.62 5.82
N LEU A 192 -11.20 12.38 7.01
CA LEU A 192 -12.16 11.28 7.24
C LEU A 192 -13.61 11.66 6.91
N GLN A 193 -13.89 12.90 6.51
CA GLN A 193 -15.25 13.34 6.27
C GLN A 193 -15.92 12.58 5.11
N SER A 194 -15.16 12.22 4.06
CA SER A 194 -15.67 11.49 2.88
C SER A 194 -16.18 10.09 3.25
N VAL A 195 -15.38 9.30 3.97
CA VAL A 195 -15.76 7.93 4.36
C VAL A 195 -16.96 7.91 5.31
N LEU A 196 -17.07 8.90 6.19
CA LEU A 196 -18.23 9.04 7.08
C LEU A 196 -19.53 9.42 6.36
N GLN A 197 -19.44 9.96 5.13
CA GLN A 197 -20.61 10.24 4.28
C GLN A 197 -21.03 9.02 3.46
N SER A 198 -20.10 8.12 3.12
CA SER A 198 -20.36 6.95 2.27
C SER A 198 -20.79 5.70 3.04
N THR A 199 -20.38 5.56 4.31
CA THR A 199 -20.64 4.35 5.09
C THR A 199 -20.85 4.63 6.58
N THR A 200 -21.35 3.63 7.31
CA THR A 200 -21.41 3.66 8.78
C THR A 200 -20.11 3.10 9.34
N VAL A 201 -19.11 3.98 9.50
CA VAL A 201 -17.84 3.66 10.15
C VAL A 201 -17.71 4.41 11.48
N ASN A 202 -17.22 3.74 12.51
CA ASN A 202 -16.93 4.41 13.78
C ASN A 202 -15.50 4.96 13.75
N VAL A 203 -15.37 6.21 14.20
CA VAL A 203 -14.08 6.85 14.46
C VAL A 203 -13.92 6.94 15.97
N LEU A 204 -12.93 6.22 16.49
CA LEU A 204 -12.61 6.13 17.91
C LEU A 204 -11.37 6.97 18.19
N THR A 205 -11.54 8.11 18.86
CA THR A 205 -10.44 9.02 19.20
C THR A 205 -10.22 9.08 20.71
N GLU A 206 -8.98 8.91 21.16
CA GLU A 206 -8.62 9.07 22.57
C GLU A 206 -7.21 9.65 22.72
N ASN A 207 -6.98 10.54 23.69
CA ASN A 207 -5.64 11.05 24.02
C ASN A 207 -4.88 11.68 22.82
N ASN A 208 -5.57 12.20 21.82
CA ASN A 208 -4.98 13.03 20.75
C ASN A 208 -5.09 14.53 21.09
N ALA A 209 -4.49 15.43 20.29
CA ALA A 209 -4.64 16.88 20.48
C ALA A 209 -6.11 17.32 20.33
N PHE A 210 -6.82 16.75 19.35
CA PHE A 210 -8.27 16.86 19.20
C PHE A 210 -8.90 15.45 19.19
N ASN A 211 -10.03 15.27 19.87
CA ASN A 211 -10.73 13.97 19.93
C ASN A 211 -12.19 14.13 19.49
N PRO A 212 -12.45 14.38 18.19
CA PRO A 212 -13.81 14.53 17.68
C PRO A 212 -14.54 13.19 17.63
N THR A 213 -15.85 13.24 17.87
CA THR A 213 -16.76 12.14 17.56
C THR A 213 -16.98 12.02 16.04
N SER A 214 -17.39 10.84 15.55
CA SER A 214 -17.80 10.65 14.16
C SER A 214 -18.79 11.71 13.67
N ASN A 215 -19.78 12.08 14.49
CA ASN A 215 -20.77 13.10 14.14
C ASN A 215 -20.16 14.50 14.00
N GLN A 216 -19.18 14.85 14.84
CA GLN A 216 -18.48 16.13 14.70
C GLN A 216 -17.71 16.20 13.39
N ILE A 217 -16.96 15.14 13.06
CA ILE A 217 -16.22 15.07 11.79
C ILE A 217 -17.19 15.17 10.60
N LEU A 218 -18.28 14.40 10.61
CA LEU A 218 -19.30 14.41 9.56
C LEU A 218 -19.91 15.80 9.33
N GLN A 219 -20.11 16.55 10.42
CA GLN A 219 -20.63 17.93 10.39
C GLN A 219 -19.58 19.00 10.06
N GLY A 220 -18.32 18.62 9.80
CA GLY A 220 -17.23 19.52 9.48
C GLY A 220 -16.53 20.14 10.70
N PHE A 221 -16.84 19.70 11.92
CA PHE A 221 -16.09 20.04 13.14
C PHE A 221 -14.92 19.07 13.32
N CYS A 222 -14.03 19.05 12.34
CA CYS A 222 -13.00 18.02 12.18
C CYS A 222 -11.57 18.49 12.50
N SER A 223 -11.34 19.77 12.79
CA SER A 223 -10.01 20.31 13.12
C SER A 223 -10.03 21.28 14.33
N GLN A 224 -8.92 21.37 15.07
CA GLN A 224 -8.65 22.38 16.11
C GLN A 224 -7.24 22.96 16.03
#